data_AF-A0A1Q7QJZ2-F1
#
_entry.id   AF-A0A1Q7QJZ2-F1
#
_cell.length_a   1.000
_cell.length_b   1.000
_cell.length_c   1.000
_cell.angle_alpha   90.00
_cell.angle_beta   90.00
_cell.angle_gamma   90.00
#
_symmetry.space_group_name_H-M   'P 1'
#
loop_
_entity.id
_entity.type
_entity.pdbx_description
1 polymer ?
#
loop_
_entity_poly.entity_id
_entity_poly.type
_entity_poly.pdbx_seq_one_letter_code
_entity_poly.pdbx_strand_id
1 'polypeptide(L)'
;MEDMVAAARALGHHYVAITDHSKTLRITNGMDETRLAAQGERIDALNARGMPTWALRAIEMDLTPEGAGDMDPSALARLDLVLGAFHSKLRLREDQTERYLTALANPDVHVLAHPRGRIYNFRAGLSADWERVARRAAETGTALEIDAYPDRQDLDVDRLRVVAESGGWVSIGTDAHTPSELVFFEIGIAAAILAGLPRERILNYLPLRQLREWAGRIRARRHGDPAKRSVAMAGKRETIDTTPGKQGGSRYVRRDSGGRFSTDQVRAGRSVAQDRRVKAKNKAPKGMKDRGD
;
A
#
# COMPACT_ATOMS: atom_id res chain seq x y z
N MET A 1 -2.79 12.98 19.91
CA MET A 1 -2.66 13.69 18.62
C MET A 1 -2.18 15.11 18.85
N GLU A 2 -2.82 15.84 19.76
CA GLU A 2 -2.53 17.23 20.10
C GLU A 2 -1.07 17.43 20.55
N ASP A 3 -0.54 16.50 21.36
CA ASP A 3 0.87 16.53 21.76
C ASP A 3 1.83 16.35 20.58
N MET A 4 1.48 15.52 19.59
CA MET A 4 2.26 15.36 18.35
C MET A 4 2.27 16.67 17.55
N VAL A 5 1.12 17.33 17.42
CA VAL A 5 1.01 18.61 16.71
C VAL A 5 1.79 19.70 17.45
N ALA A 6 1.73 19.72 18.78
CA ALA A 6 2.49 20.65 19.60
C ALA A 6 4.01 20.46 19.46
N ALA A 7 4.48 19.21 19.42
CA ALA A 7 5.89 18.90 19.22
C ALA A 7 6.36 19.20 17.78
N ALA A 8 5.58 18.84 16.77
CA ALA A 8 5.88 19.22 15.38
C ALA A 8 5.99 20.74 15.22
N ARG A 9 5.13 21.50 15.92
CA ARG A 9 5.23 22.96 15.99
C ARG A 9 6.51 23.43 16.69
N ALA A 10 6.89 22.80 17.80
CA ALA A 10 8.12 23.14 18.51
C ALA A 10 9.38 22.89 17.66
N LEU A 11 9.31 21.92 16.75
CA LEU A 11 10.35 21.63 15.74
C LEU A 11 10.27 22.55 14.50
N GLY A 12 9.31 23.48 14.45
CA GLY A 12 9.16 24.43 13.35
C GLY A 12 8.51 23.87 12.08
N HIS A 13 7.84 22.72 12.16
CA HIS A 13 7.14 22.16 11.00
C HIS A 13 5.88 22.95 10.67
N HIS A 14 5.64 23.19 9.37
CA HIS A 14 4.44 23.86 8.87
C HIS A 14 3.19 22.95 8.90
N TYR A 15 3.40 21.64 8.85
CA TYR A 15 2.33 20.66 8.96
C TYR A 15 2.85 19.32 9.47
N VAL A 16 1.94 18.50 9.99
CA VAL A 16 2.16 17.11 10.41
C VAL A 16 0.99 16.25 9.94
N ALA A 17 1.27 15.11 9.34
CA ALA A 17 0.24 14.14 8.98
C ALA A 17 -0.02 13.21 10.17
N ILE A 18 -1.28 13.06 10.55
CA ILE A 18 -1.70 12.10 11.58
C ILE A 18 -2.13 10.83 10.86
N THR A 19 -1.37 9.75 11.01
CA THR A 19 -1.46 8.54 10.18
C THR A 19 -1.68 7.29 11.04
N ASP A 20 -2.64 7.33 11.97
CA ASP A 20 -2.97 6.15 12.78
C ASP A 20 -3.32 4.95 11.90
N HIS A 21 -3.01 3.73 12.38
CA HIS A 21 -3.27 2.48 11.66
C HIS A 21 -4.77 2.20 11.47
N SER A 22 -5.12 1.58 10.34
CA SER A 22 -6.46 1.04 10.07
C SER A 22 -6.74 -0.29 10.78
N LYS A 23 -7.93 -0.86 10.52
CA LYS A 23 -8.61 -1.91 11.32
C LYS A 23 -7.83 -3.21 11.52
N THR A 24 -7.00 -3.62 10.58
CA THR A 24 -6.53 -5.03 10.51
C THR A 24 -5.45 -5.35 11.54
N LEU A 25 -4.75 -4.36 12.10
CA LEU A 25 -3.85 -4.53 13.24
C LEU A 25 -4.64 -4.71 14.55
N ARG A 26 -4.98 -5.97 14.87
CA ARG A 26 -5.65 -6.37 16.14
C ARG A 26 -4.95 -5.91 17.41
N ILE A 27 -3.67 -5.53 17.34
CA ILE A 27 -2.84 -5.15 18.49
C ILE A 27 -3.05 -3.67 18.88
N THR A 28 -3.47 -2.80 17.95
CA THR A 28 -3.43 -1.34 18.16
C THR A 28 -4.80 -0.67 18.33
N ASN A 29 -5.90 -1.42 18.49
CA ASN A 29 -7.25 -0.86 18.46
C ASN A 29 -7.41 0.04 17.22
N GLY A 30 -7.16 -0.52 16.02
CA GLY A 30 -7.08 0.21 14.75
C GLY A 30 -8.31 1.05 14.41
N MET A 31 -8.12 2.04 13.54
CA MET A 31 -9.14 3.01 13.14
C MET A 31 -10.17 2.38 12.20
N ASP A 32 -11.45 2.39 12.60
CA ASP A 32 -12.57 2.19 11.68
C ASP A 32 -13.02 3.53 11.06
N GLU A 33 -13.94 3.50 10.10
CA GLU A 33 -14.40 4.70 9.40
C GLU A 33 -15.04 5.71 10.37
N THR A 34 -15.74 5.23 11.39
CA THR A 34 -16.40 6.08 12.40
C THR A 34 -15.35 6.83 13.23
N ARG A 35 -14.34 6.13 13.72
CA ARG A 35 -13.25 6.73 14.51
C ARG A 35 -12.37 7.65 13.66
N LEU A 36 -12.13 7.29 12.41
CA LEU A 36 -11.42 8.13 11.45
C LEU A 36 -12.18 9.43 11.19
N ALA A 37 -13.50 9.37 11.00
CA ALA A 37 -14.33 10.56 10.86
C ALA A 37 -14.27 11.45 12.11
N ALA A 38 -14.40 10.86 13.31
CA ALA A 38 -14.30 11.59 14.57
C ALA A 38 -12.90 12.22 14.79
N GLN A 39 -11.82 11.54 14.38
CA GLN A 39 -10.49 12.15 14.39
C GLN A 39 -10.39 13.31 13.41
N GLY A 40 -10.97 13.18 12.22
CA GLY A 40 -11.06 14.26 11.24
C GLY A 40 -11.73 15.52 11.81
N GLU A 41 -12.84 15.37 12.52
CA GLU A 41 -13.53 16.47 13.19
C GLU A 41 -12.66 17.15 14.26
N ARG A 42 -11.91 16.35 15.05
CA ARG A 42 -10.94 16.90 16.03
C ARG A 42 -9.80 17.66 15.34
N ILE A 43 -9.29 17.15 14.23
CA ILE A 43 -8.27 17.84 13.41
C ILE A 43 -8.82 19.16 12.86
N ASP A 44 -10.05 19.16 12.35
CA ASP A 44 -10.70 20.36 11.82
C ASP A 44 -10.89 21.42 12.94
N ALA A 45 -11.37 21.00 14.11
CA ALA A 45 -11.51 21.87 15.28
C ALA A 45 -10.16 22.41 15.79
N LEU A 46 -9.10 21.61 15.70
CA LEU A 46 -7.74 22.01 16.08
C LEU A 46 -7.17 23.05 15.10
N ASN A 47 -7.30 22.80 13.79
CA ASN A 47 -6.84 23.70 12.75
C ASN A 47 -7.62 25.03 12.75
N ALA A 48 -8.92 25.01 13.07
CA ALA A 48 -9.75 26.22 13.18
C ALA A 48 -9.27 27.22 14.23
N ARG A 49 -8.41 26.80 15.18
CA ARG A 49 -7.78 27.68 16.17
C ARG A 49 -6.68 28.58 15.58
N GLY A 50 -6.35 28.45 14.29
CA GLY A 50 -5.40 29.32 13.60
C GLY A 50 -3.94 29.08 13.97
N MET A 51 -3.56 27.82 14.24
CA MET A 51 -2.19 27.48 14.61
C MET A 51 -1.21 27.57 13.42
N PRO A 52 0.09 27.86 13.66
CA PRO A 52 1.09 27.95 12.59
C PRO A 52 1.42 26.60 11.94
N THR A 53 1.13 25.49 12.63
CA THR A 53 1.34 24.11 12.16
C THR A 53 0.00 23.45 11.89
N TRP A 54 -0.21 22.97 10.67
CA TRP A 54 -1.44 22.28 10.27
C TRP A 54 -1.37 20.79 10.60
N ALA A 55 -2.44 20.25 11.19
CA ALA A 55 -2.63 18.80 11.24
C ALA A 55 -3.34 18.33 9.96
N LEU A 56 -2.79 17.33 9.28
CA LEU A 56 -3.42 16.72 8.10
C LEU A 56 -4.22 15.49 8.51
N ARG A 57 -5.42 15.37 7.95
CA ARG A 57 -6.24 14.17 8.07
C ARG A 57 -5.64 13.10 7.18
N ALA A 58 -4.99 12.11 7.77
CA ALA A 58 -4.37 11.03 7.04
C ALA A 58 -4.63 9.69 7.73
N ILE A 59 -4.16 8.62 7.13
CA ILE A 59 -4.23 7.28 7.68
C ILE A 59 -3.07 6.46 7.14
N GLU A 60 -2.58 5.53 7.95
CA GLU A 60 -1.81 4.40 7.45
C GLU A 60 -2.76 3.20 7.27
N MET A 61 -3.13 2.95 6.02
CA MET A 61 -4.06 1.91 5.63
C MET A 61 -3.31 0.60 5.32
N ASP A 62 -3.72 -0.46 5.99
CA ASP A 62 -3.24 -1.81 5.73
C ASP A 62 -3.58 -2.26 4.31
N LEU A 63 -2.57 -2.77 3.62
CA LEU A 63 -2.70 -3.39 2.31
C LEU A 63 -2.56 -4.91 2.40
N THR A 64 -3.43 -5.63 1.70
CA THR A 64 -3.24 -7.05 1.44
C THR A 64 -2.05 -7.25 0.49
N PRO A 65 -1.47 -8.46 0.39
CA PRO A 65 -0.44 -8.77 -0.60
C PRO A 65 -0.86 -8.51 -2.06
N GLU A 66 -2.17 -8.49 -2.32
CA GLU A 66 -2.75 -8.17 -3.62
C GLU A 66 -2.96 -6.65 -3.83
N GLY A 67 -2.56 -5.81 -2.87
CA GLY A 67 -2.60 -4.34 -2.96
C GLY A 67 -3.94 -3.70 -2.58
N ALA A 68 -4.91 -4.47 -2.11
CA ALA A 68 -6.20 -3.96 -1.66
C ALA A 68 -6.11 -3.38 -0.25
N GLY A 69 -6.71 -2.21 -0.03
CA GLY A 69 -6.81 -1.57 1.29
C GLY A 69 -7.98 -2.10 2.12
N ASP A 70 -7.93 -1.91 3.44
CA ASP A 70 -8.95 -2.38 4.39
C ASP A 70 -9.97 -1.31 4.84
N MET A 71 -10.06 -0.19 4.10
CA MET A 71 -10.96 0.94 4.39
C MET A 71 -11.90 1.25 3.22
N ASP A 72 -13.09 1.80 3.54
CA ASP A 72 -14.03 2.25 2.52
C ASP A 72 -13.48 3.46 1.70
N PRO A 73 -13.46 3.41 0.35
CA PRO A 73 -12.99 4.52 -0.48
C PRO A 73 -13.68 5.87 -0.20
N SER A 74 -14.95 5.87 0.22
CA SER A 74 -15.69 7.08 0.57
C SER A 74 -15.19 7.74 1.86
N ALA A 75 -14.68 6.95 2.81
CA ALA A 75 -13.99 7.45 3.99
C ALA A 75 -12.61 8.02 3.61
N LEU A 76 -11.86 7.28 2.78
CA LEU A 76 -10.55 7.72 2.28
C LEU A 76 -10.63 9.02 1.50
N ALA A 77 -11.70 9.27 0.73
CA ALA A 77 -11.88 10.47 -0.08
C ALA A 77 -11.89 11.79 0.72
N ARG A 78 -12.12 11.73 2.03
CA ARG A 78 -12.14 12.89 2.93
C ARG A 78 -10.75 13.25 3.49
N LEU A 79 -9.76 12.39 3.30
CA LEU A 79 -8.41 12.54 3.82
C LEU A 79 -7.52 13.37 2.90
N ASP A 80 -6.65 14.17 3.51
CA ASP A 80 -5.59 14.91 2.83
C ASP A 80 -4.56 13.95 2.21
N LEU A 81 -4.21 12.87 2.92
CA LEU A 81 -3.25 11.85 2.50
C LEU A 81 -3.70 10.45 2.93
N VAL A 82 -3.23 9.44 2.20
CA VAL A 82 -3.42 8.03 2.53
C VAL A 82 -2.09 7.33 2.26
N LEU A 83 -1.52 6.78 3.32
CA LEU A 83 -0.35 5.93 3.29
C LEU A 83 -0.86 4.50 3.18
N GLY A 84 -0.42 3.75 2.18
CA GLY A 84 -0.66 2.31 2.09
C GLY A 84 0.54 1.56 2.64
N ALA A 85 0.32 0.56 3.49
CA ALA A 85 1.40 -0.15 4.17
C ALA A 85 1.21 -1.67 4.14
N PHE A 86 2.30 -2.41 4.04
CA PHE A 86 2.28 -3.85 4.18
C PHE A 86 2.65 -4.26 5.61
N HIS A 87 1.74 -4.91 6.32
CA HIS A 87 1.98 -5.44 7.67
C HIS A 87 1.96 -6.96 7.78
N SER A 88 1.60 -7.66 6.69
CA SER A 88 1.48 -9.11 6.67
C SER A 88 2.41 -9.75 5.65
N LYS A 89 2.77 -11.02 5.89
CA LYS A 89 3.65 -11.82 5.02
C LYS A 89 4.96 -11.11 4.65
N LEU A 90 5.60 -10.46 5.63
CA LEU A 90 6.83 -9.66 5.44
C LEU A 90 8.13 -10.47 5.53
N ARG A 91 8.04 -11.79 5.70
CA ARG A 91 9.19 -12.71 5.77
C ARG A 91 9.28 -13.63 4.54
N LEU A 92 8.51 -13.33 3.49
CA LEU A 92 8.61 -14.03 2.22
C LEU A 92 10.01 -13.81 1.63
N ARG A 93 10.56 -14.86 1.03
CA ARG A 93 11.91 -14.84 0.43
C ARG A 93 11.86 -14.65 -1.08
N GLU A 94 10.72 -14.97 -1.67
CA GLU A 94 10.42 -14.82 -3.07
C GLU A 94 10.34 -13.33 -3.44
N ASP A 95 10.70 -13.02 -4.69
CA ASP A 95 10.51 -11.70 -5.25
C ASP A 95 9.04 -11.25 -5.14
N GLN A 96 8.82 -10.06 -4.58
CA GLN A 96 7.50 -9.47 -4.35
C GLN A 96 7.20 -8.30 -5.29
N THR A 97 7.87 -8.20 -6.45
CA THR A 97 7.68 -7.07 -7.38
C THR A 97 6.20 -6.87 -7.72
N GLU A 98 5.49 -7.94 -8.08
CA GLU A 98 4.07 -7.84 -8.44
C GLU A 98 3.19 -7.31 -7.30
N ARG A 99 3.51 -7.65 -6.05
CA ARG A 99 2.83 -7.11 -4.87
C ARG A 99 2.99 -5.59 -4.75
N TYR A 100 4.18 -5.07 -5.06
CA TYR A 100 4.40 -3.63 -5.12
C TYR A 100 3.67 -2.99 -6.30
N LEU A 101 3.72 -3.59 -7.49
CA LEU A 101 3.07 -3.05 -8.68
C LEU A 101 1.55 -2.91 -8.51
N THR A 102 0.90 -3.88 -7.85
CA THR A 102 -0.54 -3.81 -7.53
C THR A 102 -0.84 -2.72 -6.50
N ALA A 103 -0.05 -2.61 -5.43
CA ALA A 103 -0.21 -1.54 -4.44
C ALA A 103 -0.02 -0.14 -5.05
N LEU A 104 0.96 0.03 -5.94
CA LEU A 104 1.19 1.29 -6.66
C LEU A 104 0.07 1.63 -7.65
N ALA A 105 -0.72 0.65 -8.08
CA ALA A 105 -1.91 0.83 -8.90
C ALA A 105 -3.18 1.15 -8.09
N ASN A 106 -3.14 1.03 -6.76
CA ASN A 106 -4.29 1.33 -5.90
C ASN A 106 -4.67 2.83 -6.04
N PRO A 107 -5.95 3.15 -6.34
CA PRO A 107 -6.36 4.51 -6.67
C PRO A 107 -6.40 5.45 -5.46
N ASP A 108 -6.41 4.91 -4.25
CA ASP A 108 -6.53 5.68 -3.01
C ASP A 108 -5.18 5.89 -2.30
N VAL A 109 -4.13 5.17 -2.69
CA VAL A 109 -2.80 5.25 -2.06
C VAL A 109 -1.97 6.38 -2.68
N HIS A 110 -1.55 7.34 -1.85
CA HIS A 110 -0.68 8.44 -2.25
C HIS A 110 0.79 8.13 -1.97
N VAL A 111 1.05 7.49 -0.83
CA VAL A 111 2.38 7.13 -0.35
C VAL A 111 2.38 5.65 -0.02
N LEU A 112 3.39 4.90 -0.46
CA LEU A 112 3.63 3.54 0.03
C LEU A 112 4.58 3.65 1.24
N ALA A 113 4.04 3.42 2.44
CA ALA A 113 4.74 3.55 3.71
C ALA A 113 5.70 2.38 3.95
N HIS A 114 6.87 2.71 4.52
CA HIS A 114 8.00 1.80 4.82
C HIS A 114 7.97 0.52 3.97
N PRO A 115 8.25 0.64 2.65
CA PRO A 115 7.78 -0.33 1.66
C PRO A 115 8.22 -1.77 1.91
N ARG A 116 9.44 -1.97 2.43
CA ARG A 116 9.97 -3.32 2.70
C ARG A 116 9.39 -3.91 3.97
N GLY A 117 8.92 -3.06 4.87
CA GLY A 117 8.58 -3.42 6.23
C GLY A 117 9.79 -4.03 6.94
N ARG A 118 11.02 -3.56 6.69
CA ARG A 118 12.21 -4.08 7.36
C ARG A 118 12.29 -3.57 8.81
N ILE A 119 12.94 -4.34 9.69
CA ILE A 119 13.29 -3.95 11.05
C ILE A 119 14.71 -4.49 11.33
N TYR A 120 15.61 -3.60 11.73
CA TYR A 120 17.00 -3.92 12.04
C TYR A 120 17.09 -5.07 13.04
N ASN A 121 17.99 -6.02 12.77
CA ASN A 121 18.21 -7.22 13.58
C ASN A 121 16.96 -8.12 13.86
N PHE A 122 15.85 -7.91 13.16
CA PHE A 122 14.61 -8.68 13.39
C PHE A 122 13.94 -9.20 12.11
N ARG A 123 13.90 -8.37 11.06
CA ARG A 123 13.24 -8.69 9.80
C ARG A 123 13.91 -7.99 8.64
N ALA A 124 14.46 -8.75 7.69
CA ALA A 124 15.11 -8.20 6.50
C ALA A 124 14.15 -7.41 5.56
N GLY A 125 12.85 -7.65 5.69
CA GLY A 125 11.82 -7.05 4.83
C GLY A 125 11.70 -7.74 3.48
N LEU A 126 10.74 -7.29 2.68
CA LEU A 126 10.47 -7.85 1.36
C LEU A 126 11.55 -7.50 0.34
N SER A 127 11.75 -8.41 -0.61
CA SER A 127 12.62 -8.25 -1.79
C SER A 127 11.78 -8.00 -3.04
N ALA A 128 12.31 -7.23 -3.98
CA ALA A 128 11.70 -6.95 -5.28
C ALA A 128 12.75 -6.42 -6.27
N ASP A 129 12.40 -6.40 -7.55
CA ASP A 129 13.03 -5.59 -8.58
C ASP A 129 12.68 -4.11 -8.34
N TRP A 130 13.57 -3.41 -7.65
CA TRP A 130 13.36 -2.01 -7.26
C TRP A 130 13.36 -1.04 -8.44
N GLU A 131 13.98 -1.39 -9.57
CA GLU A 131 13.89 -0.56 -10.76
C GLU A 131 12.47 -0.59 -11.34
N ARG A 132 11.86 -1.78 -11.42
CA ARG A 132 10.45 -1.90 -11.83
C ARG A 132 9.51 -1.18 -10.86
N VAL A 133 9.73 -1.32 -9.56
CA VAL A 133 8.93 -0.65 -8.53
C VAL A 133 9.08 0.87 -8.62
N ALA A 134 10.29 1.39 -8.74
CA ALA A 134 10.57 2.82 -8.85
C ALA A 134 9.97 3.45 -10.11
N ARG A 135 10.15 2.80 -11.28
CA ARG A 135 9.51 3.24 -12.53
C ARG A 135 7.99 3.28 -12.38
N ARG A 136 7.39 2.24 -11.80
CA ARG A 136 5.95 2.21 -11.57
C ARG A 136 5.48 3.31 -10.63
N ALA A 137 6.22 3.59 -9.55
CA ALA A 137 5.90 4.66 -8.63
C ALA A 137 5.95 6.04 -9.32
N ALA A 138 6.95 6.26 -10.18
CA ALA A 138 7.04 7.48 -10.99
C ALA A 138 5.87 7.63 -11.97
N GLU A 139 5.49 6.55 -12.67
CA GLU A 139 4.34 6.53 -13.61
C GLU A 139 3.02 6.85 -12.92
N THR A 140 2.75 6.19 -11.78
CA THR A 140 1.47 6.37 -11.07
C THR A 140 1.47 7.66 -10.26
N GLY A 141 2.64 8.22 -9.98
CA GLY A 141 2.84 9.36 -9.10
C GLY A 141 2.77 9.02 -7.61
N THR A 142 2.68 7.73 -7.22
CA THR A 142 2.76 7.33 -5.80
C THR A 142 4.15 7.66 -5.28
N ALA A 143 4.24 8.29 -4.10
CA ALA A 143 5.51 8.46 -3.43
C ALA A 143 5.92 7.19 -2.68
N LEU A 144 7.22 6.88 -2.62
CA LEU A 144 7.75 5.85 -1.72
C LEU A 144 8.26 6.50 -0.44
N GLU A 145 7.99 5.92 0.72
CA GLU A 145 8.43 6.49 1.98
C GLU A 145 9.92 6.22 2.27
N ILE A 146 10.56 7.21 2.87
CA ILE A 146 11.76 7.11 3.70
C ILE A 146 11.28 7.18 5.14
N ASP A 147 11.08 6.02 5.74
CA ASP A 147 10.78 5.90 7.15
C ASP A 147 12.09 6.03 7.93
N ALA A 148 12.23 7.16 8.60
CA ALA A 148 13.40 7.58 9.34
C ALA A 148 13.49 6.97 10.74
N TYR A 149 12.54 6.11 11.16
CA TYR A 149 12.65 5.43 12.45
C TYR A 149 13.98 4.63 12.49
N PRO A 150 14.79 4.73 13.57
CA PRO A 150 16.15 4.20 13.59
C PRO A 150 16.27 2.71 13.24
N ASP A 151 15.33 1.90 13.68
CA ASP A 151 15.31 0.46 13.38
C ASP A 151 14.73 0.15 11.99
N ARG A 152 14.04 1.11 11.36
CA ARG A 152 13.43 0.92 10.04
C ARG A 152 14.31 1.42 8.91
N GLN A 153 14.69 2.69 8.86
CA GLN A 153 15.42 3.35 7.73
C GLN A 153 15.05 2.72 6.37
N ASP A 154 13.75 2.79 6.05
CA ASP A 154 13.08 2.07 4.95
C ASP A 154 12.34 3.07 4.06
N LEU A 155 12.79 3.38 2.86
CA LEU A 155 13.85 2.69 2.09
C LEU A 155 15.29 3.06 2.47
N ASP A 156 16.21 2.11 2.24
CA ASP A 156 17.65 2.36 2.34
C ASP A 156 18.20 3.15 1.14
N VAL A 157 19.39 3.75 1.33
CA VAL A 157 20.01 4.68 0.38
C VAL A 157 20.16 4.10 -1.03
N ASP A 158 20.53 2.82 -1.17
CA ASP A 158 20.73 2.21 -2.49
C ASP A 158 19.42 2.14 -3.27
N ARG A 159 18.32 1.79 -2.61
CA ARG A 159 16.98 1.79 -3.23
C ARG A 159 16.49 3.20 -3.51
N LEU A 160 16.82 4.16 -2.65
CA LEU A 160 16.49 5.56 -2.88
C LEU A 160 17.22 6.15 -4.09
N ARG A 161 18.43 5.71 -4.41
CA ARG A 161 19.11 6.09 -5.68
C ARG A 161 18.31 5.63 -6.89
N VAL A 162 17.81 4.40 -6.87
CA VAL A 162 16.95 3.85 -7.95
C VAL A 162 15.66 4.67 -8.09
N VAL A 163 15.08 5.12 -6.98
CA VAL A 163 13.89 6.00 -6.97
C VAL A 163 14.22 7.37 -7.57
N ALA A 164 15.36 7.96 -7.19
CA ALA A 164 15.83 9.25 -7.71
C ALA A 164 16.06 9.19 -9.23
N GLU A 165 16.77 8.17 -9.71
CA GLU A 165 17.05 7.93 -11.14
C GLU A 165 15.77 7.74 -11.97
N SER A 166 14.75 7.11 -11.38
CA SER A 166 13.44 6.94 -12.02
C SER A 166 12.57 8.20 -11.99
N GLY A 167 12.99 9.26 -11.31
CA GLY A 167 12.22 10.50 -11.13
C GLY A 167 10.99 10.34 -10.21
N GLY A 168 11.02 9.34 -9.33
CA GLY A 168 9.95 9.05 -8.37
C GLY A 168 9.80 10.11 -7.30
N TRP A 169 8.61 10.16 -6.68
CA TRP A 169 8.38 10.98 -5.48
C TRP A 169 8.78 10.22 -4.23
N VAL A 170 9.22 10.94 -3.20
CA VAL A 170 9.44 10.39 -1.86
C VAL A 170 8.75 11.19 -0.78
N SER A 171 8.35 10.51 0.29
CA SER A 171 7.85 11.10 1.53
C SER A 171 8.80 10.73 2.66
N ILE A 172 9.18 11.67 3.52
CA ILE A 172 9.96 11.37 4.73
C ILE A 172 9.01 11.34 5.91
N GLY A 173 8.99 10.24 6.64
CA GLY A 173 8.21 10.06 7.87
C GLY A 173 9.12 9.53 8.98
N THR A 174 8.77 9.73 10.24
CA THR A 174 9.56 9.19 11.37
C THR A 174 8.93 7.98 12.01
N ASP A 175 7.74 7.54 11.57
CA ASP A 175 6.92 6.50 12.22
C ASP A 175 6.79 6.73 13.75
N ALA A 176 6.66 8.01 14.14
CA ALA A 176 6.66 8.41 15.55
C ALA A 176 5.38 7.97 16.24
N HIS A 177 5.53 7.21 17.33
CA HIS A 177 4.48 6.81 18.25
C HIS A 177 4.43 7.69 19.50
N THR A 178 5.49 8.47 19.74
CA THR A 178 5.60 9.48 20.78
C THR A 178 6.21 10.78 20.24
N PRO A 179 5.92 11.95 20.84
CA PRO A 179 6.44 13.22 20.37
C PRO A 179 7.98 13.31 20.28
N SER A 180 8.70 12.62 21.17
CA SER A 180 10.16 12.60 21.20
C SER A 180 10.79 11.90 19.98
N GLU A 181 10.05 11.08 19.26
CA GLU A 181 10.54 10.34 18.10
C GLU A 181 10.50 11.17 16.81
N LEU A 182 9.87 12.35 16.83
CA LEU A 182 9.89 13.27 15.68
C LEU A 182 11.30 13.78 15.33
N VAL A 183 12.24 13.69 16.26
CA VAL A 183 13.64 14.09 16.02
C VAL A 183 14.35 13.21 14.99
N PHE A 184 13.83 12.02 14.68
CA PHE A 184 14.46 11.10 13.75
C PHE A 184 14.43 11.57 12.29
N PHE A 185 13.74 12.67 11.96
CA PHE A 185 13.71 13.26 10.62
C PHE A 185 15.10 13.44 10.00
N GLU A 186 16.12 13.76 10.82
CA GLU A 186 17.51 13.93 10.36
C GLU A 186 18.06 12.68 9.66
N ILE A 187 17.67 11.49 10.09
CA ILE A 187 18.07 10.21 9.47
C ILE A 187 17.51 10.13 8.04
N GLY A 188 16.23 10.46 7.86
CA GLY A 188 15.58 10.46 6.55
C GLY A 188 16.12 11.54 5.61
N ILE A 189 16.43 12.72 6.14
CA ILE A 189 17.06 13.81 5.38
C ILE A 189 18.46 13.39 4.90
N ALA A 190 19.27 12.80 5.78
CA ALA A 190 20.59 12.30 5.41
C ALA A 190 20.50 11.22 4.32
N ALA A 191 19.57 10.28 4.43
CA ALA A 191 19.34 9.27 3.42
C ALA A 191 18.94 9.88 2.07
N ALA A 192 18.05 10.89 2.07
CA ALA A 192 17.65 11.59 0.85
C ALA A 192 18.83 12.31 0.17
N ILE A 193 19.69 12.98 0.95
CA ILE A 193 20.89 13.65 0.44
C ILE A 193 21.88 12.63 -0.15
N LEU A 194 22.17 11.54 0.55
CA LEU A 194 23.11 10.50 0.11
C LEU A 194 22.63 9.76 -1.15
N ALA A 195 21.31 9.70 -1.35
CA ALA A 195 20.68 9.13 -2.53
C ALA A 195 20.62 10.10 -3.72
N GLY A 196 20.95 11.39 -3.52
CA GLY A 196 20.85 12.42 -4.57
C GLY A 196 19.41 12.76 -4.95
N LEU A 197 18.45 12.61 -4.02
CA LEU A 197 17.05 12.95 -4.30
C LEU A 197 16.89 14.46 -4.49
N PRO A 198 16.34 14.91 -5.63
CA PRO A 198 16.09 16.32 -5.86
C PRO A 198 15.01 16.82 -4.89
N ARG A 199 15.21 18.02 -4.35
CA ARG A 199 14.32 18.63 -3.35
C ARG A 199 12.87 18.70 -3.84
N GLU A 200 12.68 18.95 -5.14
CA GLU A 200 11.40 19.08 -5.80
C GLU A 200 10.62 17.76 -5.90
N ARG A 201 11.25 16.62 -5.58
CA ARG A 201 10.64 15.29 -5.54
C ARG A 201 10.41 14.76 -4.13
N ILE A 202 10.62 15.58 -3.09
CA ILE A 202 10.37 15.23 -1.70
C ILE A 202 9.12 15.97 -1.21
N LEU A 203 8.07 15.22 -0.87
CA LEU A 203 6.76 15.79 -0.52
C LEU A 203 6.80 16.75 0.68
N ASN A 204 7.70 16.52 1.63
CA ASN A 204 7.85 17.31 2.85
C ASN A 204 8.27 18.77 2.59
N TYR A 205 8.79 19.08 1.40
CA TYR A 205 9.13 20.46 1.01
C TYR A 205 8.01 21.19 0.28
N LEU A 206 6.91 20.50 -0.06
CA LEU A 206 5.78 21.15 -0.74
C LEU A 206 5.03 22.05 0.25
N PRO A 207 4.71 23.30 -0.12
CA PRO A 207 3.72 24.07 0.63
C PRO A 207 2.40 23.29 0.74
N LEU A 208 1.69 23.43 1.87
CA LEU A 208 0.48 22.66 2.17
C LEU A 208 -0.52 22.60 1.00
N ARG A 209 -0.76 23.73 0.33
CA ARG A 209 -1.65 23.80 -0.83
C ARG A 209 -1.16 22.89 -1.97
N GLN A 210 0.13 22.91 -2.28
CA GLN A 210 0.71 22.10 -3.35
C GLN A 210 0.71 20.62 -3.00
N LEU A 211 0.91 20.25 -1.73
CA LEU A 211 0.78 18.87 -1.26
C LEU A 211 -0.65 18.33 -1.48
N ARG A 212 -1.67 19.12 -1.10
CA ARG A 212 -3.09 18.78 -1.33
C ARG A 212 -3.43 18.68 -2.82
N GLU A 213 -2.94 19.61 -3.64
CA GLU A 213 -3.12 19.56 -5.09
C GLU A 213 -2.42 18.33 -5.71
N TRP A 214 -1.22 17.98 -5.22
CA TRP A 214 -0.51 16.77 -5.64
C TRP A 214 -1.32 15.50 -5.30
N ALA A 215 -1.83 15.38 -4.08
CA ALA A 215 -2.66 14.24 -3.67
C ALA A 215 -3.96 14.16 -4.50
N GLY A 216 -4.63 15.30 -4.70
CA GLY A 216 -5.82 15.40 -5.53
C GLY A 216 -5.60 14.97 -6.99
N ARG A 217 -4.45 15.31 -7.59
CA ARG A 217 -4.09 14.85 -8.94
C ARG A 217 -3.94 13.33 -9.03
N ILE A 218 -3.37 12.69 -8.01
CA ILE A 218 -3.24 11.22 -7.98
C ILE A 218 -4.62 10.57 -7.97
N ARG A 219 -5.51 11.02 -7.07
CA ARG A 219 -6.88 10.51 -7.01
C ARG A 219 -7.61 10.71 -8.34
N ALA A 220 -7.55 11.91 -8.91
CA ALA A 220 -8.23 12.22 -10.18
C ALA A 220 -7.72 11.36 -11.34
N ARG A 221 -6.40 11.14 -11.45
CA ARG A 221 -5.80 10.31 -12.50
C ARG A 221 -6.25 8.85 -12.42
N ARG A 222 -6.36 8.29 -11.20
CA ARG A 222 -6.60 6.86 -11.00
C ARG A 222 -8.08 6.50 -10.88
N HIS A 223 -8.90 7.41 -10.39
CA HIS A 223 -10.35 7.19 -10.31
C HIS A 223 -11.07 7.46 -11.64
N GLY A 224 -10.40 8.10 -12.61
CA GLY A 224 -10.96 8.48 -13.91
C GLY A 224 -12.10 9.50 -13.78
N ASP A 225 -12.47 10.14 -14.89
CA ASP A 225 -13.68 10.95 -14.97
C ASP A 225 -14.90 10.14 -14.46
N PRO A 226 -15.65 10.63 -13.45
CA PRO A 226 -16.84 9.95 -12.92
C PRO A 226 -17.83 9.51 -14.01
N ALA A 227 -17.88 10.21 -15.15
CA ALA A 227 -18.73 9.88 -16.28
C ALA A 227 -18.38 8.53 -16.96
N LYS A 228 -17.17 8.00 -16.76
CA LYS A 228 -16.73 6.69 -17.31
C LYS A 228 -16.79 5.53 -16.30
N ARG A 229 -17.19 5.78 -15.05
CA ARG A 229 -17.22 4.78 -13.96
C ARG A 229 -18.37 3.77 -14.03
N SER A 230 -19.28 3.87 -15.00
CA SER A 230 -20.44 2.96 -15.10
C SER A 230 -20.11 1.52 -15.58
N VAL A 231 -18.84 1.15 -15.78
CA VAL A 231 -18.51 -0.15 -16.43
C VAL A 231 -17.56 -1.06 -15.63
N ALA A 232 -17.03 -0.68 -14.47
CA ALA A 232 -16.09 -1.56 -13.76
C ALA A 232 -16.29 -1.62 -12.24
N MET A 233 -17.48 -2.05 -11.80
CA MET A 233 -17.64 -2.64 -10.47
C MET A 233 -17.60 -4.17 -10.62
N ALA A 234 -16.59 -4.81 -10.04
CA ALA A 234 -16.47 -6.26 -10.00
C ALA A 234 -17.72 -6.85 -9.32
N GLY A 235 -18.56 -7.55 -10.10
CA GLY A 235 -19.83 -8.08 -9.60
C GLY A 235 -19.67 -9.13 -8.50
N LYS A 236 -20.78 -9.36 -7.80
CA LYS A 236 -20.91 -10.28 -6.66
C LYS A 236 -20.37 -11.68 -7.02
N ARG A 237 -19.64 -12.32 -6.09
CA ARG A 237 -19.17 -13.71 -6.27
C ARG A 237 -20.38 -14.64 -6.20
N GLU A 238 -20.53 -15.47 -7.23
CA GLU A 238 -21.57 -16.48 -7.34
C GLU A 238 -20.93 -17.87 -7.49
N THR A 239 -21.62 -18.89 -7.01
CA THR A 239 -21.18 -20.28 -7.14
C THR A 239 -21.93 -20.94 -8.28
N ILE A 240 -21.21 -21.48 -9.27
CA ILE A 240 -21.80 -22.32 -10.33
C ILE A 240 -21.44 -23.78 -10.10
N ASP A 241 -22.39 -24.67 -10.32
CA ASP A 241 -22.11 -26.09 -10.42
C ASP A 241 -21.54 -26.38 -11.82
N THR A 242 -20.35 -26.97 -11.85
CA THR A 242 -19.62 -27.32 -13.07
C THR A 242 -19.80 -28.79 -13.44
N THR A 243 -20.46 -29.59 -12.59
CA THR A 243 -20.77 -30.99 -12.87
C THR A 243 -22.15 -31.36 -12.33
N PRO A 244 -23.23 -30.96 -13.03
CA PRO A 244 -24.58 -31.33 -12.66
C PRO A 244 -24.73 -32.85 -12.51
N GLY A 245 -25.20 -33.31 -11.35
CA GLY A 245 -25.43 -34.73 -11.07
C GLY A 245 -24.24 -35.51 -10.47
N LYS A 246 -23.12 -34.85 -10.13
CA LYS A 246 -22.00 -35.45 -9.37
C LYS A 246 -21.67 -34.60 -8.14
N GLN A 247 -21.46 -35.23 -6.98
CA GLN A 247 -21.02 -34.51 -5.78
C GLN A 247 -19.60 -33.96 -5.98
N GLY A 248 -19.42 -32.64 -5.77
CA GLY A 248 -18.10 -32.02 -5.56
C GLY A 248 -17.60 -30.99 -6.58
N GLY A 249 -18.42 -30.52 -7.53
CA GLY A 249 -17.95 -29.64 -8.61
C GLY A 249 -18.47 -28.21 -8.59
N SER A 250 -18.38 -27.47 -7.48
CA SER A 250 -18.74 -26.04 -7.49
C SER A 250 -17.53 -25.13 -7.74
N ARG A 251 -17.69 -24.09 -8.57
CA ARG A 251 -16.68 -23.04 -8.79
C ARG A 251 -17.26 -21.66 -8.54
N TYR A 252 -16.44 -20.78 -7.96
CA TYR A 252 -16.78 -19.38 -7.82
C TYR A 252 -16.51 -18.65 -9.13
N VAL A 253 -17.49 -17.85 -9.57
CA VAL A 253 -17.38 -16.98 -10.74
C VAL A 253 -17.82 -15.56 -10.36
N ARG A 254 -17.34 -14.58 -11.13
CA ARG A 254 -17.80 -13.20 -11.05
C ARG A 254 -18.36 -12.81 -12.40
N ARG A 255 -19.50 -12.12 -12.39
CA ARG A 255 -20.15 -11.59 -13.58
C ARG A 255 -20.10 -10.07 -13.59
N ASP A 256 -20.07 -9.47 -14.77
CA ASP A 256 -20.27 -8.03 -14.92
C ASP A 256 -21.74 -7.65 -14.64
N SER A 257 -22.04 -6.35 -14.64
CA SER A 257 -23.40 -5.83 -14.46
C SER A 257 -24.39 -6.29 -15.55
N GLY A 258 -23.92 -6.88 -16.65
CA GLY A 258 -24.71 -7.47 -17.73
C GLY A 258 -24.80 -9.01 -17.67
N GLY A 259 -24.34 -9.65 -16.59
CA GLY A 259 -24.42 -11.10 -16.41
C GLY A 259 -23.37 -11.92 -17.18
N ARG A 260 -22.43 -11.28 -17.88
CA ARG A 260 -21.34 -11.94 -18.61
C ARG A 260 -20.18 -12.23 -17.67
N PHE A 261 -19.40 -13.27 -17.94
CA PHE A 261 -18.17 -13.51 -17.19
C PHE A 261 -17.20 -12.33 -17.40
N SER A 262 -16.66 -11.79 -16.32
CA SER A 262 -15.61 -10.77 -16.42
C SER A 262 -14.41 -11.32 -17.19
N THR A 263 -13.80 -10.49 -18.04
CA THR A 263 -12.57 -10.81 -18.80
C THR A 263 -11.35 -11.01 -17.91
N ASP A 264 -11.41 -10.59 -16.63
CA ASP A 264 -10.38 -10.85 -15.63
C ASP A 264 -10.55 -12.26 -15.02
N GLN A 265 -10.46 -13.29 -15.86
CA GLN A 265 -10.21 -14.64 -15.37
C GLN A 265 -8.72 -14.79 -15.05
N VAL A 266 -8.29 -14.31 -13.88
CA VAL A 266 -7.05 -14.77 -13.27
C VAL A 266 -7.19 -16.27 -13.07
N ARG A 267 -6.23 -17.03 -13.60
CA ARG A 267 -6.09 -18.49 -13.57
C ARG A 267 -6.07 -19.01 -12.12
N ALA A 268 -7.22 -19.02 -11.46
CA ALA A 268 -7.39 -19.51 -10.11
C ALA A 268 -7.49 -21.04 -10.14
N GLY A 269 -6.42 -21.71 -9.69
CA GLY A 269 -6.46 -23.11 -9.29
C GLY A 269 -6.43 -24.13 -10.43
N ARG A 270 -5.25 -24.33 -11.03
CA ARG A 270 -4.82 -25.69 -11.41
C ARG A 270 -3.56 -26.01 -10.63
N SER A 271 -3.68 -26.98 -9.73
CA SER A 271 -2.52 -27.73 -9.25
C SER A 271 -1.77 -28.26 -10.46
N VAL A 272 -0.52 -27.84 -10.62
CA VAL A 272 0.38 -28.28 -11.71
C VAL A 272 0.65 -29.80 -11.64
N ALA A 273 0.26 -30.47 -10.55
CA ALA A 273 0.37 -31.91 -10.38
C ALA A 273 -0.76 -32.74 -11.05
N GLN A 274 -1.77 -32.11 -11.68
CA GLN A 274 -2.87 -32.83 -12.34
C GLN A 274 -2.87 -32.81 -13.88
N ASP A 275 -1.97 -32.05 -14.52
CA ASP A 275 -1.92 -31.92 -16.00
C ASP A 275 -0.76 -32.67 -16.67
N ARG A 276 -0.19 -33.68 -16.01
CA ARG A 276 0.59 -34.75 -16.67
C ARG A 276 0.04 -36.13 -16.32
N ARG A 277 -1.21 -36.40 -16.72
CA ARG A 277 -1.63 -37.77 -17.06
C ARG A 277 -1.42 -37.99 -18.55
N VAL A 278 -0.17 -38.14 -18.95
CA VAL A 278 0.12 -38.91 -20.16
C VAL A 278 -0.16 -40.36 -19.77
N LYS A 279 -1.01 -41.07 -20.52
CA LYS A 279 -1.20 -42.51 -20.33
C LYS A 279 0.18 -43.17 -20.47
N ALA A 280 0.79 -43.59 -19.36
CA ALA A 280 1.98 -44.43 -19.40
C ALA A 280 1.62 -45.71 -20.16
N LYS A 281 2.38 -46.05 -21.20
CA LYS A 281 2.16 -47.26 -22.01
C LYS A 281 2.40 -48.56 -21.21
N ASN A 282 3.05 -48.47 -20.05
CA ASN A 282 3.38 -49.62 -19.20
C ASN A 282 2.68 -49.53 -17.84
N LYS A 283 2.08 -50.65 -17.43
CA LYS A 283 1.38 -50.79 -16.15
C LYS A 283 2.37 -51.34 -15.12
N ALA A 284 2.66 -50.58 -14.05
CA ALA A 284 3.55 -51.06 -12.99
C ALA A 284 2.89 -52.21 -12.19
N PRO A 285 3.65 -53.27 -11.81
CA PRO A 285 3.13 -54.34 -10.97
C PRO A 285 2.74 -53.86 -9.57
N LYS A 286 1.84 -54.61 -8.91
CA LYS A 286 1.25 -54.26 -7.62
C LYS A 286 2.31 -54.26 -6.52
N GLY A 287 2.65 -53.08 -5.97
CA GLY A 287 3.51 -52.95 -4.79
C GLY A 287 4.58 -51.85 -4.84
N MET A 288 4.85 -51.23 -6.00
CA MET A 288 5.81 -50.12 -6.08
C MET A 288 5.10 -48.78 -6.29
N LYS A 289 5.44 -47.79 -5.45
CA LYS A 289 4.99 -46.39 -5.60
C LYS A 289 5.97 -45.66 -6.53
N ASP A 290 5.39 -44.82 -7.39
CA ASP A 290 6.03 -43.96 -8.37
C ASP A 290 7.06 -43.03 -7.71
N ARG A 291 8.33 -43.09 -8.11
CA ARG A 291 9.36 -42.08 -7.80
C ARG A 291 9.51 -41.25 -9.06
N GLY A 292 8.71 -40.19 -9.16
CA GLY A 292 8.67 -39.34 -10.35
C GLY A 292 10.01 -38.64 -10.60
N ASP A 293 10.37 -38.54 -11.87
CA ASP A 293 11.38 -37.62 -12.41
C ASP A 293 10.83 -36.18 -12.51
#